data_AF-A0AAW7B1N5-F1
#
_entry.id   AF-A0AAW7B1N5-F1
#
_cell.length_a   1.000
_cell.length_b   1.000
_cell.length_c   1.000
_cell.angle_alpha   90.00
_cell.angle_beta   90.00
_cell.angle_gamma   90.00
#
_symmetry.space_group_name_H-M   'P 1'
#
loop_
_entity.id
_entity.type
_entity.pdbx_description
1 polymer ?
#
loop_
_entity_poly.entity_id
_entity_poly.type
_entity_poly.pdbx_seq_one_letter_code
_entity_poly.pdbx_strand_id
1 'polypeptide(L)' 'MTTVFHTKQFRAGNSQAVRLPAKLAYPPETKLTLTRIGERIIIEPTTETLNDFVDFLCSVGKHHDGQRIDLDIPARGSK' A
#
# COMPACT_ATOMS: atom_id res chain seq x y z
N MET A 1 4.68 -17.02 14.98
CA MET A 1 3.63 -17.57 15.88
C MET A 1 2.27 -17.16 15.34
N THR A 2 1.37 -18.11 15.09
CA THR A 2 0.02 -17.81 14.58
C THR A 2 -0.90 -17.52 15.76
N THR A 3 -1.47 -16.31 15.82
CA THR A 3 -2.41 -15.93 16.88
C THR A 3 -3.83 -16.03 16.34
N VAL A 4 -4.62 -16.97 16.87
CA VAL A 4 -6.01 -17.19 16.46
C VAL A 4 -6.95 -16.57 17.50
N PHE A 5 -7.90 -15.76 17.04
CA PHE A 5 -8.95 -15.18 17.87
C PHE A 5 -10.32 -15.53 17.29
N HIS A 6 -11.24 -15.93 18.17
CA HIS A 6 -12.63 -16.15 17.83
C HIS A 6 -13.43 -14.88 18.15
N THR A 7 -14.18 -14.38 17.18
CA THR A 7 -15.03 -13.20 17.31
C THR A 7 -16.36 -13.44 16.60
N LYS A 8 -17.37 -12.63 16.92
CA LYS A 8 -18.67 -12.65 16.22
C LYS A 8 -18.82 -11.39 15.39
N GLN A 9 -19.43 -11.52 14.22
CA GLN A 9 -19.78 -10.36 13.40
C GLN A 9 -20.79 -9.47 14.12
N PHE A 10 -20.73 -8.18 13.82
CA PHE A 10 -21.70 -7.19 14.26
C PHE A 10 -22.03 -6.22 13.11
N ARG A 11 -23.03 -5.37 13.32
CA ARG A 11 -23.40 -4.31 12.37
C ARG A 11 -22.83 -2.97 12.84
N ALA A 12 -22.13 -2.28 11.95
CA ALA A 12 -21.63 -0.93 12.14
C ALA A 12 -22.31 -0.04 11.10
N GLY A 13 -23.36 0.69 11.53
CA GLY A 13 -24.27 1.37 10.62
C GLY A 13 -24.90 0.39 9.62
N ASN A 14 -24.75 0.67 8.33
CA ASN A 14 -25.28 -0.16 7.25
C ASN A 14 -24.34 -1.29 6.80
N SER A 15 -23.19 -1.45 7.45
CA SER A 15 -22.16 -2.41 7.07
C SER A 15 -21.98 -3.52 8.11
N GLN A 16 -21.55 -4.69 7.65
CA GLN A 16 -21.11 -5.77 8.53
C GLN A 16 -19.65 -5.52 8.92
N ALA A 17 -19.31 -5.80 10.17
CA ALA A 17 -17.98 -5.59 10.71
C ALA A 17 -17.57 -6.75 11.64
N VAL A 18 -16.26 -6.91 11.82
CA VAL A 18 -15.64 -7.80 12.80
C VAL A 18 -14.75 -6.99 13.71
N ARG A 19 -14.68 -7.36 14.99
CA ARG A 19 -13.77 -6.70 15.94
C ARG A 19 -12.39 -7.31 15.81
N LEU A 20 -11.39 -6.47 15.57
CA LEU A 20 -9.98 -6.85 15.62
C LEU A 20 -9.44 -6.58 17.05
N PRO A 21 -9.06 -7.61 17.83
CA PRO A 21 -8.42 -7.43 19.13
C PRO A 21 -7.10 -6.67 19.00
N ALA A 22 -6.65 -6.00 20.06
CA ALA A 22 -5.44 -5.16 20.03
C ALA A 22 -4.18 -5.88 19.51
N LYS A 23 -4.06 -7.19 19.75
CA LYS A 23 -2.93 -8.00 19.23
C LYS A 23 -2.95 -8.23 17.71
N LEU A 24 -4.10 -8.01 17.06
CA LEU A 24 -4.32 -8.14 15.61
C LEU A 24 -4.66 -6.80 14.94
N ALA A 25 -4.72 -5.71 15.70
CA ALA A 25 -5.10 -4.41 15.18
C ALA A 25 -3.96 -3.84 14.31
N TYR A 26 -4.33 -3.31 13.15
CA TYR A 26 -3.42 -2.52 12.33
C TYR A 26 -3.22 -1.13 12.95
N PRO A 27 -2.10 -0.44 12.62
CA PRO A 27 -1.93 0.97 12.97
C PRO A 27 -3.10 1.84 12.49
N PRO A 28 -3.36 2.98 13.14
CA PRO A 28 -4.40 3.91 12.70
C PRO A 28 -4.16 4.36 11.26
N GLU A 29 -5.25 4.60 10.51
CA GLU A 29 -5.24 5.05 9.11
C GLU A 29 -4.58 4.11 8.09
N THR A 30 -4.34 2.85 8.47
CA THR A 30 -3.87 1.83 7.52
C THR A 30 -4.94 1.54 6.48
N LYS A 31 -4.61 1.73 5.19
CA LYS A 31 -5.45 1.28 4.07
C LYS A 31 -5.41 -0.24 4.00
N LEU A 32 -6.57 -0.87 3.88
CA LEU A 32 -6.71 -2.33 3.85
C LEU A 32 -7.39 -2.77 2.56
N THR A 33 -6.87 -3.85 1.99
CA THR A 33 -7.49 -4.58 0.89
C THR A 33 -8.14 -5.84 1.45
N LEU A 34 -9.39 -6.10 1.05
CA LEU A 34 -10.13 -7.30 1.44
C LEU A 34 -10.33 -8.21 0.22
N THR A 35 -9.88 -9.45 0.31
CA THR A 35 -10.04 -10.46 -0.73
C THR A 35 -10.86 -11.64 -0.20
N ARG A 36 -11.90 -12.06 -0.92
CA ARG A 36 -12.70 -13.24 -0.56
C ARG A 36 -12.32 -14.43 -1.43
N ILE A 37 -11.92 -15.53 -0.80
CA ILE A 37 -11.61 -16.81 -1.45
C ILE A 37 -12.52 -17.87 -0.83
N GLY A 38 -13.64 -18.15 -1.50
CA GLY A 38 -14.68 -19.05 -1.00
C GLY A 38 -15.27 -18.56 0.33
N GLU A 39 -15.00 -19.30 1.40
CA GLU A 39 -15.44 -18.97 2.77
C GLU A 39 -14.42 -18.16 3.59
N ARG A 40 -13.23 -17.91 3.02
CA ARG A 40 -12.17 -17.17 3.69
C ARG A 40 -12.18 -15.71 3.24
N ILE A 41 -12.08 -14.81 4.19
CA ILE A 41 -11.80 -13.39 3.93
C ILE A 41 -10.38 -13.13 4.39
N ILE A 42 -9.56 -12.63 3.47
CA ILE A 42 -8.18 -12.23 3.70
C ILE A 42 -8.17 -10.70 3.76
N ILE A 43 -7.54 -10.16 4.80
CA ILE A 43 -7.44 -8.72 5.04
C ILE A 43 -5.96 -8.39 5.12
N GLU A 44 -5.48 -7.60 4.17
CA GLU A 44 -4.06 -7.24 4.06
C GLU A 44 -3.91 -5.72 3.98
N PRO A 45 -2.82 -5.14 4.50
CA PRO A 45 -2.52 -3.75 4.25
C PRO A 45 -2.31 -3.52 2.76
N THR A 46 -2.86 -2.43 2.24
CA THR A 46 -2.61 -2.01 0.88
C THR A 46 -1.15 -1.61 0.77
N THR A 47 -0.33 -2.48 0.16
CA THR A 47 1.01 -2.13 -0.28
C THR A 47 0.89 -1.37 -1.59
N GLU A 48 1.38 -0.13 -1.63
CA GLU A 48 1.64 0.53 -2.91
C GLU A 48 2.67 -0.31 -3.66
N THR A 49 2.23 -0.97 -4.73
CA THR A 49 3.10 -1.85 -5.50
C THR A 49 3.93 -1.03 -6.47
N LEU A 50 5.07 -1.56 -6.89
CA LEU A 50 5.86 -0.93 -7.95
C LEU A 50 5.04 -0.73 -9.23
N ASN A 51 4.01 -1.54 -9.47
CA ASN A 51 3.07 -1.36 -10.57
C ASN A 51 2.26 -0.07 -10.44
N ASP A 52 1.76 0.26 -9.24
CA ASP A 52 1.06 1.54 -9.00
C ASP A 52 1.99 2.73 -9.28
N PHE A 53 3.30 2.57 -8.98
CA PHE A 53 4.32 3.55 -9.30
C PHE A 53 4.63 3.63 -10.81
N VAL A 54 4.62 2.50 -11.52
CA VAL A 54 4.77 2.47 -12.99
C VAL A 54 3.57 3.13 -13.67
N ASP A 55 2.35 2.88 -13.21
CA ASP A 55 1.14 3.53 -13.72
C ASP A 55 1.19 5.05 -13.48
N PHE A 56 1.67 5.47 -12.31
CA PHE A 56 1.96 6.88 -12.04
C PHE A 56 3.00 7.45 -13.02
N LEU A 57 4.15 6.80 -13.22
CA LEU A 57 5.17 7.26 -14.18
C LEU A 57 4.64 7.33 -15.61
N CYS A 58 3.84 6.34 -16.05
CA CYS A 58 3.17 6.36 -17.35
C CYS A 58 2.22 7.56 -17.50
N SER A 59 1.52 7.94 -16.43
CA SER A 59 0.67 9.13 -16.43
C SER A 59 1.47 10.44 -16.55
N VAL A 60 2.69 10.47 -15.99
CA VAL A 60 3.61 11.62 -16.05
C VAL A 60 4.34 11.71 -17.39
N GLY A 61 4.53 10.57 -18.07
CA GLY A 61 5.29 10.42 -19.32
C GLY A 61 4.80 11.21 -20.55
N LYS A 62 3.76 12.04 -20.43
CA LYS A 62 3.32 12.97 -21.50
C LYS A 62 4.02 14.34 -21.47
N HIS A 63 4.83 14.63 -20.44
CA HIS A 63 5.44 15.95 -20.24
C HIS A 63 6.98 15.97 -20.25
N HIS A 64 7.65 14.86 -20.57
CA HIS A 64 9.11 14.78 -20.58
C HIS A 64 9.61 14.39 -21.98
N ASP A 65 10.40 15.24 -22.63
CA ASP A 65 10.87 15.02 -24.03
C ASP A 65 12.07 14.05 -24.12
N GLY A 66 12.56 13.56 -22.97
CA GLY A 66 13.67 12.61 -22.92
C GLY A 66 15.05 13.24 -23.07
N GLN A 67 15.17 14.57 -23.13
CA GLN A 67 16.47 15.24 -23.10
C GLN A 67 17.12 15.04 -21.75
N ARG A 68 18.12 14.16 -21.74
CA ARG A 68 19.07 14.04 -20.65
C ARG A 68 19.87 15.33 -20.59
N ILE A 69 19.68 16.11 -19.53
CA ILE A 69 20.59 17.22 -19.23
C ILE A 69 21.94 16.64 -18.82
N ASP A 70 22.97 16.92 -19.61
CA ASP A 70 24.33 16.68 -19.19
C ASP A 70 24.68 17.76 -18.16
N LEU A 71 24.68 17.37 -16.89
CA LEU A 71 25.26 18.22 -15.85
C LEU A 71 26.76 18.20 -16.05
N ASP A 72 27.32 19.35 -16.37
CA ASP A 72 28.76 19.56 -16.37
C ASP A 72 29.21 19.58 -14.91
N ILE A 73 29.54 18.40 -14.37
CA ILE A 73 29.97 18.26 -12.98
C ILE A 73 31.43 18.71 -12.92
N PRO A 74 31.74 19.87 -12.30
CA PRO A 74 33.12 20.33 -12.22
C PRO A 74 33.93 19.30 -11.45
N ALA A 75 35.09 18.94 -12.00
CA ALA A 75 36.03 18.05 -11.34
C ALA A 75 36.34 18.62 -9.94
N ARG A 76 35.99 17.87 -8.89
CA ARG A 76 36.29 18.27 -7.51
C ARG A 76 37.80 18.48 -7.42
N GLY A 77 38.21 19.73 -7.17
CA GLY A 77 39.61 20.15 -7.17
C GLY A 77 40.48 19.21 -6.35
N SER A 78 41.50 18.64 -7.01
CA SER A 78 42.61 18.00 -6.33
C SER A 78 43.51 19.11 -5.80
N LYS A 79 43.60 19.18 -4.47
CA LYS A 79 44.53 19.93 -3.60
C LYS A 79 45.29 21.11 -4.21
#